data_AF-A0A1E4FNM7-F1
#
_entry.id   AF-A0A1E4FNM7-F1
#
_cell.length_a   1.000
_cell.length_b   1.000
_cell.length_c   1.000
_cell.angle_alpha   90.00
_cell.angle_beta   90.00
_cell.angle_gamma   90.00
#
_symmetry.space_group_name_H-M   'P 1'
#
loop_
_entity.id
_entity.type
_entity.pdbx_description
1 polymer ?
#
loop_
_entity_poly.entity_id
_entity_poly.type
_entity_poly.pdbx_seq_one_letter_code
_entity_poly.pdbx_strand_id
1 'polypeptide(L)' 'MSAPGDSAPLRRRRFPLGWIIGLGIVAVLLIANAHLVYVAFTSQPDCVSHLKVPDGSESQFRAAKSGC' A
#
# COMPACT_ATOMS: atom_id res chain seq x y z
N MET A 1 -20.48 34.18 -55.15
CA MET A 1 -19.21 33.84 -54.48
C MET A 1 -19.52 33.29 -53.09
N SER A 2 -19.27 32.00 -52.83
CA SER A 2 -19.27 31.46 -51.47
C SER A 2 -18.25 30.34 -51.35
N ALA A 3 -17.38 30.43 -50.36
CA ALA A 3 -17.00 29.30 -49.52
C ALA A 3 -16.40 29.84 -48.20
N PRO A 4 -16.94 29.48 -47.03
CA PRO A 4 -16.31 29.70 -45.75
C PRO A 4 -15.22 28.65 -45.55
N GLY A 5 -14.02 29.08 -45.15
CA GLY A 5 -12.97 28.15 -44.75
C GLY A 5 -13.32 27.54 -43.40
N ASP A 6 -13.91 26.36 -43.43
CA ASP A 6 -14.03 25.47 -42.27
C ASP A 6 -12.64 25.19 -41.69
N SER A 7 -12.30 25.89 -40.61
CA SER A 7 -11.16 25.50 -39.77
C SER A 7 -11.62 24.34 -38.90
N ALA A 8 -11.29 23.13 -39.34
CA ALA A 8 -11.60 21.88 -38.64
C ALA A 8 -11.28 21.98 -37.14
N PRO A 9 -12.13 21.42 -36.25
CA PRO A 9 -11.82 21.39 -34.84
C PRO A 9 -10.49 20.63 -34.66
N LEU A 10 -9.49 21.29 -34.05
CA LEU A 10 -8.32 20.61 -33.53
C LEU A 10 -8.85 19.45 -32.70
N ARG A 11 -8.76 18.23 -33.24
CA ARG A 11 -9.13 17.01 -32.53
C ARG A 11 -8.18 16.95 -31.36
N ARG A 12 -8.60 17.55 -30.24
CA ARG A 12 -7.91 17.51 -28.95
C ARG A 12 -7.81 16.04 -28.68
N ARG A 13 -6.66 15.46 -29.04
CA ARG A 13 -6.32 14.07 -28.76
C ARG A 13 -6.58 14.01 -27.27
N ARG A 14 -7.71 13.40 -26.90
CA ARG A 14 -8.06 13.16 -25.51
C ARG A 14 -6.99 12.18 -25.11
N PHE A 15 -5.83 12.75 -24.72
CA PHE A 15 -4.66 11.99 -24.35
C PHE A 15 -5.14 10.97 -23.33
N PRO A 16 -4.54 9.79 -23.26
CA PRO A 16 -4.89 8.75 -22.31
C PRO A 16 -4.50 9.19 -20.88
N LEU A 17 -4.82 10.42 -20.48
CA LEU A 17 -4.63 11.02 -19.18
C LEU A 17 -5.33 10.18 -18.11
N GLY A 18 -6.51 9.63 -18.43
CA GLY A 18 -7.19 8.66 -17.57
C GLY A 18 -6.35 7.39 -17.33
N TRP A 19 -5.66 6.88 -18.36
CA TRP A 19 -4.74 5.74 -18.20
C TRP A 19 -3.49 6.11 -17.41
N ILE A 20 -2.91 7.30 -17.64
CA ILE A 20 -1.75 7.77 -16.87
C ILE A 20 -2.11 7.91 -15.39
N ILE A 21 -3.25 8.52 -15.09
CA ILE A 21 -3.77 8.66 -13.72
C ILE A 21 -4.04 7.27 -13.12
N GLY A 22 -4.73 6.39 -13.86
CA GLY A 22 -5.03 5.03 -13.41
C GLY A 22 -3.77 4.22 -13.09
N LEU A 23 -2.78 4.22 -13.98
CA LEU A 23 -1.48 3.57 -13.75
C LEU A 23 -0.73 4.19 -12.56
N GLY A 24 -0.78 5.51 -12.40
CA GLY A 24 -0.19 6.19 -11.25
C GLY A 24 -0.81 5.74 -9.93
N ILE A 25 -2.14 5.65 -9.85
CA ILE A 25 -2.85 5.18 -8.65
C ILE A 25 -2.47 3.72 -8.34
N VAL A 26 -2.49 2.85 -9.35
CA VAL A 26 -2.11 1.43 -9.18
C VAL A 26 -0.67 1.31 -8.70
N ALA A 27 0.27 2.05 -9.28
CA ALA A 27 1.67 2.04 -8.88
C ALA A 27 1.86 2.48 -7.41
N VAL A 28 1.18 3.56 -6.99
CA VAL A 28 1.24 4.04 -5.60
C VAL A 28 0.72 2.98 -4.63
N LEU A 29 -0.42 2.35 -4.94
CA LEU A 29 -0.97 1.30 -4.09
C LEU A 29 -0.01 0.10 -3.99
N LEU A 30 0.59 -0.33 -5.10
CA LEU A 30 1.55 -1.44 -5.09
C LEU A 30 2.79 -1.10 -4.26
N ILE A 31 3.37 0.09 -4.44
CA ILE A 31 4.56 0.52 -3.69
C ILE A 31 4.25 0.61 -2.19
N ALA A 32 3.10 1.21 -1.82
CA ALA A 32 2.71 1.34 -0.42
C ALA A 32 2.54 -0.03 0.26
N ASN A 33 1.85 -0.97 -0.38
CA ASN A 33 1.67 -2.31 0.17
C ASN A 33 3.01 -3.09 0.22
N ALA A 34 3.85 -2.98 -0.80
CA ALA A 34 5.18 -3.60 -0.80
C ALA A 34 6.05 -3.04 0.34
N HIS A 35 5.95 -1.74 0.62
CA HIS A 35 6.66 -1.11 1.74
C HIS A 35 6.19 -1.66 3.09
N LEU A 36 4.89 -1.85 3.30
CA LEU A 36 4.36 -2.45 4.53
C LEU A 36 4.89 -3.88 4.73
N VAL A 37 4.89 -4.68 3.66
CA VAL A 37 5.45 -6.04 3.69
C VAL A 37 6.95 -5.99 4.03
N TYR A 38 7.71 -5.11 3.38
CA TYR A 38 9.13 -4.93 3.67
C TYR A 38 9.36 -4.59 5.15
N VAL A 39 8.65 -3.59 5.67
CA VAL A 39 8.77 -3.16 7.08
C VAL A 39 8.44 -4.30 8.03
N ALA A 40 7.42 -5.12 7.74
CA ALA A 40 7.05 -6.26 8.58
C ALA A 40 8.17 -7.31 8.70
N PHE A 41 9.00 -7.46 7.65
CA PHE A 41 10.12 -8.41 7.67
C PHE A 41 11.44 -7.78 8.12
N THR A 42 11.66 -6.49 7.90
CA THR A 42 12.94 -5.83 8.25
C THR A 42 12.96 -5.26 9.64
N SER A 43 11.79 -4.99 10.22
CA SER A 43 11.69 -4.71 11.65
C SER A 43 12.06 -6.02 12.33
N GLN A 44 13.32 -6.19 12.74
CA GLN A 44 13.69 -7.26 13.67
C GLN A 44 12.80 -7.03 14.90
N PRO A 45 11.74 -7.84 15.11
CA PRO A 45 11.06 -7.76 16.38
C PRO A 45 12.06 -8.42 17.31
N ASP A 46 12.85 -7.62 18.04
CA ASP A 46 13.72 -8.14 19.09
C ASP A 46 12.83 -9.06 19.91
N CYS A 47 13.07 -10.37 19.83
CA CYS A 47 12.22 -11.32 20.52
C CYS A 47 12.54 -11.14 21.99
N VAL A 48 11.79 -10.23 22.63
CA VAL A 48 12.06 -9.79 23.99
C VAL A 48 11.98 -11.05 24.83
N SER A 49 13.07 -11.39 25.52
CA SER A 49 13.14 -12.58 26.36
C SER A 49 12.03 -12.50 27.39
N HIS A 50 10.89 -13.10 27.07
CA HIS A 50 9.76 -13.19 27.97
C HIS A 50 10.19 -14.12 29.09
N LEU A 51 10.77 -13.52 30.14
CA LEU A 51 11.06 -14.15 31.42
C LEU A 51 9.85 -15.01 31.78
N LYS A 52 10.06 -16.32 31.69
CA LYS A 52 9.17 -17.35 32.18
C LYS A 52 8.89 -17.00 33.64
N VAL A 53 7.69 -16.50 33.94
CA VAL A 53 7.28 -16.34 35.34
C VAL A 53 7.30 -17.75 35.92
N PRO A 54 7.91 -17.98 37.10
CA PRO A 54 8.05 -19.32 37.66
C PRO A 54 6.68 -19.98 37.78
N ASP A 55 6.59 -21.22 37.33
CA ASP A 55 5.41 -22.07 37.40
C ASP A 55 4.89 -22.11 38.85
N GLY A 56 3.74 -21.51 39.16
CA GLY A 56 3.31 -21.47 40.55
C GLY A 56 2.00 -20.79 40.95
N SER A 57 1.11 -20.37 40.05
CA SER A 57 -0.24 -19.99 40.48
C SER A 57 -1.31 -20.40 39.48
N GLU A 58 -2.17 -21.29 39.97
CA GLU A 58 -3.41 -21.68 39.34
C GLU A 58 -4.31 -20.45 39.13
N SER A 59 -5.05 -20.45 38.02
CA SER A 59 -5.86 -19.35 37.49
C SER A 59 -5.07 -18.27 36.75
N GLN A 60 -5.21 -18.28 35.44
CA GLN A 60 -5.68 -17.12 34.66
C GLN A 60 -5.57 -17.48 33.19
N PHE A 61 -6.68 -17.39 32.46
CA PHE A 61 -6.61 -17.19 31.02
C PHE A 61 -5.65 -16.02 30.78
N ARG A 62 -4.50 -16.28 30.17
CA ARG A 62 -3.52 -15.24 29.82
C ARG A 62 -3.46 -15.15 28.31
N ALA A 63 -3.46 -13.92 27.81
CA ALA A 63 -3.24 -13.64 26.41
C ALA A 63 -1.90 -14.26 25.96
N ALA A 64 -1.88 -14.85 24.76
CA ALA A 64 -0.66 -15.31 24.15
C ALA A 64 0.33 -14.15 24.06
N LYS A 65 1.54 -14.34 24.60
CA LYS A 65 2.64 -13.39 24.47
C LYS A 65 3.12 -13.39 23.02
N SER A 66 3.38 -12.21 22.46
CA SER A 66 3.90 -12.10 21.10
C SER A 66 5.24 -12.85 21.03
N GLY A 67 5.39 -13.65 19.97
CA GLY A 67 6.50 -14.61 19.82
C GLY A 67 7.86 -13.95 19.59
N CYS A 68 7.83 -12.65 19.34
CA CYS A 68 8.86 -11.64 19.45
C CYS A 68 8.13 -10.32 19.82
#